data_AF-A0A662JVR1-F1
#
_entry.id   AF-A0A662JVR1-F1
#
_cell.length_a   1.000
_cell.length_b   1.000
_cell.length_c   1.000
_cell.angle_alpha   90.00
_cell.angle_beta   90.00
_cell.angle_gamma   90.00
#
_symmetry.space_group_name_H-M   'P 1'
#
loop_
_entity.id
_entity.type
_entity.pdbx_description
1 polymer ?
#
loop_
_entity_poly.entity_id
_entity_poly.type
_entity_poly.pdbx_seq_one_letter_code
_entity_poly.pdbx_strand_id
1 'polypeptide(L)'
;LSKKKSIDGFVSRLPADKRAEKVIKDYFIMQYKYAGVIPNDKRVVVEKTWDLKGRRLLVFHSLFGRRVNDALSRVFAIVLGKKLHSDVGVTVNDNGFSLILSKDKRFDVDELFNEVFSVDIGTLLRDNIRRTELMKRRFRHCAARSFLILRNYKGHKISVRKQQVGAERLIRVCEEIDPSFPIIEETYREILEDLMDVEKAEKVLKGLKEGKIVYDMIETGSPSPFAHGLVLLGEADVVLMRERRERLMELHERIMREIT
;
A
#
# COMPACT_ATOMS: atom_id res chain seq x y z
N LEU A 1 -21.26 10.91 2.04
CA LEU A 1 -22.30 11.64 1.26
C LEU A 1 -23.44 12.03 2.20
N SER A 2 -23.35 13.18 2.87
CA SER A 2 -24.53 13.73 3.56
C SER A 2 -25.50 14.25 2.49
N LYS A 3 -26.80 14.02 2.71
CA LYS A 3 -27.98 14.10 1.82
C LYS A 3 -28.17 15.34 0.91
N LYS A 4 -27.21 16.27 0.75
CA LYS A 4 -27.45 17.56 0.04
C LYS A 4 -26.36 18.09 -0.90
N LYS A 5 -25.28 17.37 -1.20
CA LYS A 5 -24.42 17.71 -2.36
C LYS A 5 -24.64 16.67 -3.44
N SER A 6 -25.45 17.01 -4.44
CA SER A 6 -25.65 16.13 -5.59
C SER A 6 -24.31 15.91 -6.29
N ILE A 7 -23.94 14.65 -6.50
CA ILE A 7 -22.77 14.24 -7.30
C ILE A 7 -22.81 14.93 -8.68
N ASP A 8 -24.01 15.18 -9.21
CA ASP A 8 -24.23 15.86 -10.49
C ASP A 8 -23.63 17.27 -10.53
N GLY A 9 -23.72 18.01 -9.43
CA GLY A 9 -23.21 19.39 -9.36
C GLY A 9 -21.69 19.46 -9.25
N PHE A 10 -21.04 18.38 -8.81
CA PHE A 10 -19.57 18.29 -8.77
C PHE A 10 -19.02 17.81 -10.11
N VAL A 11 -19.60 16.73 -10.65
CA VAL A 11 -19.13 16.10 -11.88
C VAL A 11 -19.26 17.04 -13.08
N SER A 12 -20.35 17.82 -13.16
CA SER A 12 -20.57 18.80 -14.24
C SER A 12 -19.60 19.99 -14.27
N ARG A 13 -18.78 20.17 -13.21
CA ARG A 13 -17.74 21.20 -13.14
C ARG A 13 -16.37 20.68 -13.58
N LEU A 14 -16.24 19.38 -13.80
CA LEU A 14 -14.99 18.78 -14.26
C LEU A 14 -14.81 19.10 -15.74
N PRO A 15 -13.57 19.31 -16.21
CA PRO A 15 -13.28 19.45 -17.64
C PRO A 15 -13.37 18.07 -18.33
N ALA A 16 -14.57 17.49 -18.38
CA ALA A 16 -14.85 16.15 -18.88
C ALA A 16 -16.03 16.17 -19.85
N ASP A 17 -16.08 15.22 -20.79
CA ASP A 17 -17.24 15.06 -21.66
C ASP A 17 -18.42 14.38 -20.94
N LYS A 18 -19.62 14.46 -21.51
CA LYS A 18 -20.84 13.88 -20.91
C LYS A 18 -20.75 12.37 -20.66
N ARG A 19 -19.92 11.63 -21.42
CA ARG A 19 -19.75 10.18 -21.23
C ARG A 19 -18.87 9.93 -20.02
N ALA A 20 -17.75 10.65 -19.90
CA ALA A 20 -16.86 10.59 -18.75
C ALA A 20 -17.57 11.01 -17.46
N GLU A 21 -18.37 12.08 -17.50
CA GLU A 21 -19.20 12.51 -16.38
C GLU A 21 -20.13 11.38 -15.91
N LYS A 22 -20.85 10.76 -16.85
CA LYS A 22 -21.74 9.63 -16.54
C LYS A 22 -20.98 8.47 -15.91
N VAL A 23 -19.84 8.07 -16.49
CA VAL A 23 -19.02 6.95 -15.97
C VAL A 23 -18.54 7.23 -14.54
N ILE A 24 -18.04 8.45 -14.27
CA ILE A 24 -17.60 8.84 -12.93
C ILE A 24 -18.77 8.77 -11.95
N LYS A 25 -19.91 9.36 -12.31
CA LYS A 25 -21.11 9.34 -11.46
C LYS A 25 -21.54 7.89 -11.17
N ASP A 26 -21.66 7.07 -12.20
CA ASP A 26 -22.12 5.68 -12.08
C ASP A 26 -21.16 4.87 -11.20
N TYR A 27 -19.83 5.10 -11.32
CA TYR A 27 -18.83 4.44 -10.48
C TYR A 27 -18.97 4.78 -8.98
N PHE A 28 -19.20 6.05 -8.63
CA PHE A 28 -19.41 6.47 -7.24
C PHE A 28 -20.76 5.98 -6.70
N ILE A 29 -21.82 6.00 -7.51
CA ILE A 29 -23.13 5.46 -7.13
C ILE A 29 -23.02 3.95 -6.88
N MET A 30 -22.29 3.22 -7.73
CA MET A 30 -22.06 1.79 -7.57
C MET A 30 -21.32 1.50 -6.26
N GLN A 31 -20.24 2.22 -5.97
CA GLN A 31 -19.52 2.09 -4.70
C GLN A 31 -20.46 2.33 -3.51
N TYR A 32 -21.25 3.40 -3.55
CA TYR A 32 -22.15 3.73 -2.45
C TYR A 32 -23.28 2.70 -2.28
N LYS A 33 -23.86 2.22 -3.37
CA LYS A 33 -24.91 1.19 -3.33
C LYS A 33 -24.37 -0.13 -2.78
N TYR A 34 -23.15 -0.50 -3.15
CA TYR A 34 -22.54 -1.78 -2.76
C TYR A 34 -21.96 -1.74 -1.33
N ALA A 35 -21.13 -0.75 -1.02
CA ALA A 35 -20.38 -0.66 0.22
C ALA A 35 -21.04 0.22 1.29
N GLY A 36 -22.08 0.99 0.94
CA GLY A 36 -22.77 1.93 1.84
C GLY A 36 -21.95 3.17 2.25
N VAL A 37 -20.66 3.22 1.92
CA VAL A 37 -19.73 4.25 2.35
C VAL A 37 -18.76 4.64 1.23
N ILE A 38 -18.32 5.91 1.24
CA ILE A 38 -17.29 6.42 0.34
C ILE A 38 -16.17 7.02 1.20
N PRO A 39 -14.90 6.59 1.00
CA PRO A 39 -13.75 7.15 1.68
C PRO A 39 -13.53 8.62 1.30
N ASN A 40 -12.92 9.40 2.20
CA ASN A 40 -12.54 10.80 1.95
C ASN A 40 -11.33 11.18 2.81
N ASP A 41 -10.92 12.44 2.75
CA ASP A 41 -9.76 12.99 3.47
C ASP A 41 -9.88 12.88 5.00
N LYS A 42 -11.08 12.70 5.55
CA LYS A 42 -11.33 12.53 6.99
C LYS A 42 -11.96 11.18 7.34
N ARG A 43 -12.04 10.27 6.38
CA ARG A 43 -12.68 8.96 6.54
C ARG A 43 -11.93 7.90 5.76
N VAL A 44 -11.24 7.04 6.50
CA VAL A 44 -10.69 5.79 5.99
C VAL A 44 -11.79 4.74 5.99
N VAL A 45 -11.87 3.90 4.96
CA VAL A 45 -12.77 2.74 4.96
C VAL A 45 -11.91 1.49 4.97
N VAL A 46 -12.16 0.62 5.94
CA VAL A 46 -11.47 -0.66 6.10
C VAL A 46 -12.44 -1.77 5.69
N GLU A 47 -12.18 -2.34 4.53
CA GLU A 47 -13.02 -3.36 3.91
C GLU A 47 -12.43 -4.75 4.13
N LYS A 48 -13.20 -5.62 4.79
CA LYS A 48 -12.95 -7.06 4.85
C LYS A 48 -13.61 -7.71 3.64
N THR A 49 -12.82 -8.33 2.78
CA THR A 49 -13.31 -8.95 1.55
C THR A 49 -12.45 -10.15 1.13
N TRP A 50 -12.71 -10.71 -0.05
CA TRP A 50 -12.01 -11.85 -0.61
C TRP A 50 -11.53 -11.56 -2.03
N ASP A 51 -10.34 -12.03 -2.39
CA ASP A 51 -9.95 -12.01 -3.80
C ASP A 51 -10.66 -13.10 -4.62
N LEU A 52 -10.47 -13.11 -5.93
CA LEU A 52 -11.10 -14.10 -6.82
C LEU A 52 -10.62 -15.54 -6.56
N LYS A 53 -9.53 -15.72 -5.81
CA LYS A 53 -8.97 -17.01 -5.37
C LYS A 53 -9.44 -17.40 -3.96
N GLY A 54 -10.30 -16.58 -3.35
CA GLY A 54 -10.84 -16.75 -2.01
C GLY A 54 -9.83 -16.49 -0.88
N ARG A 55 -8.69 -15.84 -1.14
CA ARG A 55 -7.80 -15.33 -0.08
C ARG A 55 -8.48 -14.15 0.60
N ARG A 56 -8.31 -14.04 1.92
CA ARG A 56 -8.86 -12.91 2.69
C ARG A 56 -8.05 -11.66 2.43
N LEU A 57 -8.75 -10.56 2.19
CA LEU A 57 -8.17 -9.25 2.00
C LEU A 57 -8.71 -8.28 3.06
N LEU A 58 -7.81 -7.48 3.62
CA LEU A 58 -8.15 -6.29 4.38
C LEU A 58 -7.73 -5.08 3.54
N VAL A 59 -8.70 -4.39 2.93
CA VAL A 59 -8.46 -3.26 2.03
C VAL A 59 -8.69 -1.96 2.78
N PHE A 60 -7.67 -1.10 2.84
CA PHE A 60 -7.73 0.23 3.40
C PHE A 60 -7.90 1.23 2.29
N HIS A 61 -9.10 1.77 2.14
CA HIS A 61 -9.37 2.89 1.24
C HIS A 61 -8.93 4.19 1.94
N SER A 62 -7.80 4.72 1.48
CA SER A 62 -7.05 5.78 2.14
C SER A 62 -6.50 6.76 1.10
N LEU A 63 -7.09 7.96 1.05
CA LEU A 63 -6.81 8.97 0.01
C LEU A 63 -5.66 9.93 0.40
N PHE A 64 -4.63 9.42 1.06
CA PHE A 64 -3.45 10.21 1.48
C PHE A 64 -2.26 10.14 0.51
N GLY A 65 -2.43 9.45 -0.62
CA GLY A 65 -1.42 9.30 -1.66
C GLY A 65 -0.46 8.13 -1.41
N ARG A 66 0.18 7.67 -2.50
CA ARG A 66 0.94 6.40 -2.50
C ARG A 66 2.06 6.33 -1.49
N ARG A 67 2.83 7.41 -1.27
CA ARG A 67 3.98 7.41 -0.35
C ARG A 67 3.56 7.24 1.11
N VAL A 68 2.45 7.88 1.50
CA VAL A 68 1.84 7.73 2.82
C VAL A 68 1.24 6.34 2.96
N ASN A 69 0.51 5.88 1.95
CA ASN A 69 -0.08 4.53 1.94
C ASN A 69 1.00 3.43 1.99
N ASP A 70 2.18 3.61 1.38
CA ASP A 70 3.28 2.64 1.45
C ASP A 70 3.79 2.51 2.89
N ALA A 71 4.01 3.64 3.58
CA ALA A 71 4.38 3.64 5.00
C ALA A 71 3.33 2.96 5.87
N LEU A 72 2.06 3.39 5.77
CA LEU A 72 0.96 2.81 6.54
C LEU A 72 0.83 1.32 6.27
N SER A 73 0.83 0.90 5.00
CA SER A 73 0.67 -0.51 4.63
C SER A 73 1.70 -1.42 5.30
N ARG A 74 2.95 -0.97 5.39
CA ARG A 74 4.04 -1.71 6.03
C ARG A 74 3.86 -1.76 7.53
N VAL A 75 3.52 -0.64 8.17
CA VAL A 75 3.24 -0.59 9.61
C VAL A 75 2.14 -1.58 9.96
N PHE A 76 0.99 -1.51 9.28
CA PHE A 76 -0.13 -2.41 9.52
C PHE A 76 0.24 -3.87 9.22
N ALA A 77 0.97 -4.14 8.14
CA ALA A 77 1.41 -5.50 7.81
C ALA A 77 2.38 -6.08 8.84
N ILE A 78 3.32 -5.29 9.36
CA ILE A 78 4.27 -5.72 10.39
C ILE A 78 3.53 -6.04 11.69
N VAL A 79 2.65 -5.13 12.15
CA VAL A 79 1.88 -5.33 13.39
C VAL A 79 0.97 -6.54 13.25
N LEU A 80 0.21 -6.63 12.16
CA LEU A 80 -0.70 -7.74 11.91
C LEU A 80 0.05 -9.07 11.74
N GLY A 81 1.17 -9.08 11.03
CA GLY A 81 1.98 -10.28 10.82
C GLY A 81 2.58 -10.82 12.11
N LYS A 82 3.04 -9.92 13.00
CA LYS A 82 3.48 -10.29 14.36
C LYS A 82 2.34 -10.92 15.17
N LYS A 83 1.15 -10.29 15.15
CA LYS A 83 -0.03 -10.79 15.87
C LYS A 83 -0.52 -12.14 15.38
N LEU A 84 -0.49 -12.36 14.05
CA LEU A 84 -0.97 -13.60 13.43
C LEU A 84 0.08 -14.71 13.36
N HIS A 85 1.35 -14.40 13.66
CA HIS A 85 2.51 -15.25 13.43
C HIS A 85 2.54 -15.78 11.98
N SER A 86 2.33 -14.88 11.01
CA SER A 86 2.29 -15.23 9.59
C SER A 86 2.70 -14.06 8.72
N ASP A 87 3.25 -14.38 7.55
CA ASP A 87 3.52 -13.37 6.53
C ASP A 87 2.22 -12.72 6.02
N VAL A 88 2.26 -11.40 5.84
CA VAL A 88 1.15 -10.61 5.32
C VAL A 88 1.58 -10.03 3.98
N GLY A 89 0.88 -10.40 2.91
CA GLY A 89 1.11 -9.81 1.59
C GLY A 89 0.61 -8.36 1.57
N VAL A 90 1.29 -7.48 0.85
CA VAL A 90 0.93 -6.06 0.79
C VAL A 90 0.82 -5.60 -0.65
N THR A 91 -0.24 -4.84 -0.95
CA THR A 91 -0.40 -4.12 -2.22
C THR A 91 -0.72 -2.67 -1.95
N VAL A 92 -0.16 -1.74 -2.73
CA VAL A 92 -0.29 -0.29 -2.49
C VAL A 92 -0.56 0.44 -3.79
N ASN A 93 -1.48 1.41 -3.75
CA ASN A 93 -1.67 2.42 -4.79
C ASN A 93 -1.94 3.80 -4.18
N ASP A 94 -2.29 4.77 -5.02
CA ASP A 94 -2.53 6.15 -4.60
C ASP A 94 -3.79 6.32 -3.72
N ASN A 95 -4.74 5.39 -3.83
CA ASN A 95 -6.05 5.47 -3.17
C ASN A 95 -6.18 4.52 -1.96
N GLY A 96 -5.15 3.75 -1.65
CA GLY A 96 -5.16 2.84 -0.52
C GLY A 96 -4.11 1.75 -0.57
N PHE A 97 -4.29 0.76 0.29
CA PHE A 97 -3.48 -0.45 0.32
C PHE A 97 -4.31 -1.65 0.75
N SER A 98 -3.85 -2.87 0.45
CA SER A 98 -4.48 -4.10 0.92
C SER A 98 -3.48 -5.01 1.60
N LEU A 99 -3.96 -5.69 2.64
CA LEU A 99 -3.26 -6.76 3.34
C LEU A 99 -3.87 -8.09 2.92
N ILE A 100 -3.03 -9.00 2.43
CA ILE A 100 -3.42 -10.32 1.95
C ILE A 100 -3.10 -11.34 3.04
N LEU A 101 -4.13 -12.05 3.49
CA LEU A 101 -4.07 -12.94 4.64
C LEU A 101 -4.34 -14.39 4.24
N SER A 102 -3.72 -15.33 4.97
CA SER A 102 -4.05 -16.75 4.89
C SER A 102 -5.46 -17.03 5.43
N LYS A 103 -6.16 -18.00 4.84
CA LYS A 103 -7.62 -18.20 4.98
C LYS A 103 -8.12 -18.44 6.42
N ASP A 104 -7.25 -18.87 7.34
CA ASP A 104 -7.68 -19.39 8.64
C ASP A 104 -7.43 -18.45 9.83
N LYS A 105 -6.85 -17.26 9.58
CA LYS A 105 -6.51 -16.32 10.65
C LYS A 105 -7.66 -15.35 10.92
N ARG A 106 -8.05 -15.23 12.19
CA ARG A 106 -8.98 -14.22 12.70
C ARG A 106 -8.19 -13.17 13.46
N PHE A 107 -8.62 -11.92 13.36
CA PHE A 107 -8.07 -10.81 14.11
C PHE A 107 -9.16 -9.75 14.29
N ASP A 108 -9.04 -9.01 15.37
CA ASP A 108 -9.85 -7.82 15.60
C ASP A 108 -9.15 -6.61 14.98
N VAL A 109 -9.93 -5.80 14.26
CA VAL A 109 -9.39 -4.63 13.55
C VAL A 109 -9.18 -3.46 14.51
N ASP A 110 -10.05 -3.29 15.51
CA ASP A 110 -9.92 -2.23 16.51
C ASP A 110 -8.66 -2.47 17.37
N GLU A 111 -8.42 -3.72 17.76
CA GLU A 111 -7.17 -4.11 18.41
C GLU A 111 -5.94 -3.84 17.52
N LEU A 112 -6.03 -4.13 16.21
CA LEU A 112 -4.94 -3.82 15.26
C LEU A 112 -4.65 -2.31 15.21
N PHE A 113 -5.68 -1.46 15.16
CA PHE A 113 -5.50 -0.01 15.21
C PHE A 113 -4.88 0.43 16.53
N ASN A 114 -5.35 -0.10 17.67
CA ASN A 114 -4.81 0.22 18.99
C ASN A 114 -3.31 -0.13 19.09
N GLU A 115 -2.91 -1.30 18.60
CA GLU A 115 -1.50 -1.68 18.52
C GLU A 115 -0.70 -0.72 17.63
N VAL A 116 -1.22 -0.39 16.44
CA VAL A 116 -0.58 0.57 15.52
C VAL A 116 -0.45 1.97 16.14
N PHE A 117 -1.42 2.42 16.96
CA PHE A 117 -1.36 3.72 17.65
C PHE A 117 -0.37 3.78 18.81
N SER A 118 0.18 2.63 19.21
CA SER A 118 1.12 2.50 20.32
C SER A 118 2.58 2.42 19.90
N VAL A 119 2.85 2.19 18.60
CA VAL A 119 4.22 2.03 18.09
C VAL A 119 4.81 3.35 17.59
N ASP A 120 6.12 3.50 17.73
CA ASP A 120 6.91 4.43 16.93
C ASP A 120 7.08 3.83 15.53
N ILE A 121 6.40 4.40 14.54
CA ILE A 121 6.42 3.85 13.20
C ILE A 121 7.77 4.03 12.49
N GLY A 122 8.53 5.09 12.81
CA GLY A 122 9.85 5.32 12.23
C GLY A 122 10.81 4.21 12.66
N THR A 123 10.86 3.95 13.96
CA THR A 123 11.65 2.86 14.55
C THR A 123 11.17 1.50 14.05
N LEU A 124 9.85 1.24 14.07
CA LEU A 124 9.28 -0.02 13.59
C LEU A 124 9.65 -0.30 12.14
N LEU A 125 9.51 0.69 11.25
CA LEU A 125 9.86 0.53 9.84
C LEU A 125 11.35 0.28 9.69
N ARG A 126 12.20 1.06 10.35
CA ARG A 126 13.66 0.94 10.29
C ARG A 126 14.14 -0.46 10.65
N ASP A 127 13.58 -1.05 11.72
CA ASP A 127 13.93 -2.39 12.19
C ASP A 127 13.49 -3.50 11.22
N ASN A 128 12.39 -3.29 10.51
CA ASN A 128 11.79 -4.33 9.67
C ASN A 128 12.17 -4.24 8.19
N ILE A 129 12.63 -3.08 7.70
CA ILE A 129 13.04 -2.95 6.28
C ILE A 129 14.45 -3.50 6.02
N ARG A 130 15.27 -3.71 7.04
CA ARG A 130 16.69 -4.07 6.90
C ARG A 130 16.96 -5.26 5.96
N ARG A 131 16.14 -6.31 6.03
CA ARG A 131 16.33 -7.55 5.25
C ARG A 131 15.52 -7.59 3.95
N THR A 132 14.81 -6.51 3.63
CA THR A 132 13.92 -6.45 2.45
C THR A 132 14.68 -6.19 1.16
N GLU A 133 14.10 -6.59 0.02
CA GLU A 133 14.65 -6.22 -1.30
C GLU A 133 14.60 -4.70 -1.53
N LEU A 134 13.68 -3.99 -0.88
CA LEU A 134 13.62 -2.52 -0.90
C LEU A 134 14.93 -1.92 -0.36
N MET A 135 15.39 -2.38 0.80
CA MET A 135 16.66 -1.95 1.41
C MET A 135 17.83 -2.27 0.50
N LYS A 136 17.94 -3.51 0.02
CA LYS A 136 19.02 -3.94 -0.87
C LYS A 136 19.06 -3.08 -2.15
N ARG A 137 17.91 -2.82 -2.75
CA ARG A 137 17.80 -2.02 -3.96
C ARG A 137 18.19 -0.57 -3.72
N ARG A 138 17.68 0.07 -2.67
CA ARG A 138 18.02 1.47 -2.35
C ARG A 138 19.47 1.64 -1.94
N PHE A 139 20.01 0.71 -1.15
CA PHE A 139 21.43 0.70 -0.81
C PHE A 139 22.31 0.63 -2.06
N ARG A 140 21.96 -0.20 -3.05
CA ARG A 140 22.67 -0.25 -4.33
C ARG A 140 22.73 1.12 -5.02
N HIS A 141 21.63 1.87 -5.02
CA HIS A 141 21.60 3.21 -5.60
C HIS A 141 22.49 4.19 -4.82
N CYS A 142 22.41 4.19 -3.49
CA CYS A 142 23.24 5.04 -2.64
C CYS A 142 24.73 4.71 -2.79
N ALA A 143 25.10 3.43 -2.64
CA ALA A 143 26.47 2.94 -2.78
C ALA A 143 27.06 3.16 -4.18
N ALA A 144 26.24 3.11 -5.23
CA ALA A 144 26.68 3.46 -6.58
C ALA A 144 26.92 4.97 -6.73
N ARG A 145 26.10 5.84 -6.12
CA ARG A 145 26.30 7.30 -6.15
C ARG A 145 27.49 7.77 -5.30
N SER A 146 27.80 7.05 -4.23
CA SER A 146 28.94 7.33 -3.35
C SER A 146 30.24 6.63 -3.78
N PHE A 147 30.27 6.01 -4.96
CA PHE A 147 31.43 5.31 -5.51
C PHE A 147 31.96 4.13 -4.67
N LEU A 148 31.15 3.59 -3.75
CA LEU A 148 31.49 2.36 -3.02
C LEU A 148 31.38 1.11 -3.90
N ILE A 149 30.54 1.15 -4.92
CA ILE A 149 30.44 0.08 -5.92
C ILE A 149 31.36 0.40 -7.09
N LEU A 150 32.37 -0.45 -7.27
CA LEU A 150 33.25 -0.39 -8.42
C LEU A 150 32.45 -0.62 -9.72
N ARG A 151 32.52 0.33 -10.65
CA ARG A 151 31.82 0.26 -11.96
C ARG A 151 32.73 -0.22 -13.09
N ASN A 152 34.01 0.12 -12.99
CA ASN A 152 35.05 -0.25 -13.95
C ASN A 152 36.23 -0.86 -13.20
N TYR A 153 36.80 -1.93 -13.75
CA TYR A 153 38.05 -2.50 -13.24
C TYR A 153 39.04 -2.64 -14.39
N LYS A 154 40.22 -2.02 -14.24
CA LYS A 154 41.28 -2.02 -15.26
C LYS A 154 40.78 -1.65 -16.66
N GLY A 155 39.95 -0.60 -16.76
CA GLY A 155 39.38 -0.14 -18.04
C GLY A 155 38.17 -0.94 -18.56
N HIS A 156 37.78 -2.04 -17.90
CA HIS A 156 36.64 -2.86 -18.31
C HIS A 156 35.40 -2.58 -17.45
N LYS A 157 34.24 -2.45 -18.10
CA LYS A 157 32.94 -2.32 -17.41
C LYS A 157 32.60 -3.60 -16.63
N ILE A 158 32.23 -3.45 -15.38
CA ILE A 158 31.75 -4.56 -14.55
C ILE A 158 30.27 -4.80 -14.84
N SER A 159 29.86 -6.06 -15.01
CA SER A 159 28.47 -6.42 -15.28
C SER A 159 27.53 -6.08 -14.12
N VAL A 160 26.28 -5.76 -14.43
CA VAL A 160 25.24 -5.39 -13.44
C VAL A 160 25.06 -6.49 -12.39
N ARG A 161 25.06 -7.76 -12.80
CA ARG A 161 24.97 -8.91 -11.87
C ARG A 161 26.12 -8.93 -10.87
N LYS A 162 27.36 -8.64 -11.30
CA LYS A 162 28.51 -8.56 -10.39
C LYS A 162 28.38 -7.38 -9.42
N GLN A 163 27.87 -6.24 -9.87
CA GLN A 163 27.57 -5.08 -9.01
C GLN A 163 26.50 -5.42 -7.95
N GLN A 164 25.47 -6.19 -8.32
CA GLN A 164 24.42 -6.64 -7.39
C GLN A 164 24.94 -7.57 -6.28
N VAL A 165 25.74 -8.59 -6.64
CA VAL A 165 26.32 -9.53 -5.67
C VAL A 165 27.28 -8.81 -4.72
N GLY A 166 28.01 -7.81 -5.21
CA GLY A 166 28.87 -6.97 -4.37
C GLY A 166 28.09 -6.18 -3.32
N ALA A 167 26.93 -5.63 -3.68
CA ALA A 167 26.18 -4.73 -2.80
C ALA A 167 25.59 -5.40 -1.55
N GLU A 168 25.08 -6.64 -1.64
CA GLU A 168 24.57 -7.33 -0.45
C GLU A 168 25.67 -7.67 0.56
N ARG A 169 26.86 -8.00 0.05
CA ARG A 169 28.05 -8.19 0.90
C ARG A 169 28.52 -6.86 1.46
N LEU A 170 28.48 -5.80 0.65
CA LEU A 170 28.89 -4.46 1.04
C LEU A 170 28.06 -3.90 2.20
N ILE A 171 26.75 -4.19 2.27
CA ILE A 171 25.95 -3.79 3.44
C ILE A 171 26.55 -4.38 4.73
N ARG A 172 26.85 -5.69 4.74
CA ARG A 172 27.45 -6.35 5.93
C ARG A 172 28.80 -5.74 6.29
N VAL A 173 29.66 -5.49 5.30
CA VAL A 173 30.97 -4.87 5.53
C VAL A 173 30.83 -3.45 6.10
N CYS A 174 29.90 -2.65 5.58
CA CYS A 174 29.64 -1.31 6.11
C CYS A 174 29.19 -1.36 7.58
N GLU A 175 28.32 -2.31 7.95
CA GLU A 175 27.86 -2.49 9.33
C GLU A 175 28.94 -3.00 10.28
N GLU A 176 29.84 -3.87 9.79
CA GLU A 176 30.99 -4.35 10.56
C GLU A 176 31.97 -3.22 10.88
N ILE A 177 32.07 -2.22 10.00
CA ILE A 177 32.88 -1.01 10.22
C ILE A 177 32.18 -0.07 11.20
N ASP A 178 30.91 0.24 10.93
CA ASP A 178 30.09 1.14 11.73
C ASP A 178 28.60 0.81 11.49
N PRO A 179 27.83 0.42 12.52
CA PRO A 179 26.39 0.23 12.38
C PRO A 179 25.64 1.47 11.84
N SER A 180 26.19 2.66 12.06
CA SER A 180 25.71 3.95 11.58
C SER A 180 26.44 4.46 10.34
N PHE A 181 27.03 3.54 9.55
CA PHE A 181 27.77 3.89 8.35
C PHE A 181 26.98 4.86 7.46
N PRO A 182 27.55 5.99 7.00
CA PRO A 182 26.77 7.07 6.37
C PRO A 182 25.89 6.64 5.20
N ILE A 183 26.34 5.67 4.38
CA ILE A 183 25.56 5.18 3.24
C ILE A 183 24.39 4.29 3.67
N ILE A 184 24.49 3.62 4.82
CA ILE A 184 23.38 2.89 5.41
C ILE A 184 22.33 3.89 5.93
N GLU A 185 22.76 4.92 6.67
CA GLU A 185 21.86 5.97 7.16
C GLU A 185 21.16 6.72 6.02
N GLU A 186 21.89 7.09 4.97
CA GLU A 186 21.30 7.73 3.80
C GLU A 186 20.30 6.80 3.09
N THR A 187 20.57 5.48 3.09
CA THR A 187 19.61 4.51 2.54
C THR A 187 18.33 4.47 3.37
N TYR A 188 18.44 4.50 4.70
CA TYR A 188 17.29 4.56 5.58
C TYR A 188 16.50 5.86 5.37
N ARG A 189 17.19 7.00 5.27
CA ARG A 189 16.58 8.30 4.94
C ARG A 189 15.82 8.23 3.62
N GLU A 190 16.45 7.80 2.52
CA GLU A 190 15.76 7.71 1.22
C GLU A 190 14.53 6.80 1.26
N ILE A 191 14.58 5.71 2.03
CA ILE A 191 13.43 4.81 2.15
C ILE A 191 12.30 5.45 2.93
N LEU A 192 12.58 6.01 4.10
CA LEU A 192 11.58 6.56 5.03
C LEU A 192 11.03 7.91 4.57
N GLU A 193 11.87 8.74 3.96
CA GLU A 193 11.53 10.13 3.60
C GLU A 193 11.27 10.35 2.13
N ASP A 194 11.93 9.65 1.19
CA ASP A 194 11.77 9.95 -0.25
C ASP A 194 10.82 8.95 -0.92
N LEU A 195 10.97 7.66 -0.61
CA LEU A 195 10.09 6.61 -1.14
C LEU A 195 8.79 6.52 -0.35
N MET A 196 8.89 6.55 0.98
CA MET A 196 7.76 6.71 1.87
C MET A 196 7.57 8.20 2.23
N ASP A 197 6.52 8.49 2.99
CA ASP A 197 6.31 9.78 3.63
C ASP A 197 5.88 9.50 5.08
N VAL A 198 6.86 9.08 5.89
CA VAL A 198 6.64 8.64 7.28
C VAL A 198 6.09 9.78 8.14
N GLU A 199 6.57 11.00 7.95
CA GLU A 199 6.08 12.17 8.69
C GLU A 199 4.57 12.40 8.47
N LYS A 200 4.09 12.31 7.21
CA LYS A 200 2.64 12.41 6.97
C LYS A 200 1.89 11.17 7.45
N ALA A 201 2.48 9.97 7.38
CA ALA A 201 1.85 8.77 7.94
C ALA A 201 1.64 8.90 9.46
N GLU A 202 2.60 9.45 10.20
CA GLU A 202 2.45 9.77 11.63
C GLU A 202 1.30 10.75 11.87
N LYS A 203 1.20 11.81 11.06
CA LYS A 203 0.09 12.78 11.15
C LYS A 203 -1.27 12.12 10.91
N VAL A 204 -1.36 11.19 9.97
CA VAL A 204 -2.58 10.41 9.71
C VAL A 204 -2.93 9.52 10.89
N LEU A 205 -1.98 8.75 11.43
CA LEU A 205 -2.21 7.88 12.58
C LEU A 205 -2.60 8.68 13.83
N LYS A 206 -1.94 9.82 14.07
CA LYS A 206 -2.33 10.77 15.12
C LYS A 206 -3.74 11.30 14.92
N GLY A 207 -4.10 11.67 13.69
CA GLY A 207 -5.45 12.11 13.34
C GLY A 207 -6.51 11.03 13.58
N LEU A 208 -6.20 9.77 13.29
CA LEU A 208 -7.07 8.62 13.59
C LEU A 208 -7.21 8.40 15.10
N LYS A 209 -6.10 8.42 15.84
CA LYS A 209 -6.08 8.28 17.31
C LYS A 209 -6.88 9.38 18.02
N GLU A 210 -6.81 10.61 17.52
CA GLU A 210 -7.53 11.77 18.06
C GLU A 210 -9.00 11.88 17.57
N GLY A 211 -9.44 10.98 16.68
CA GLY A 211 -10.79 11.03 16.09
C GLY A 211 -11.02 12.16 15.08
N LYS A 212 -9.97 12.87 14.65
CA LYS A 212 -10.04 13.88 13.57
C LYS A 212 -10.24 13.24 12.20
N ILE A 213 -9.70 12.04 12.04
CA ILE A 213 -9.95 11.12 10.92
C ILE A 213 -10.69 9.95 11.55
N VAL A 214 -11.80 9.54 10.96
CA VAL A 214 -12.53 8.34 11.40
C VAL A 214 -12.19 7.17 10.47
N TYR A 215 -12.26 5.95 10.99
CA TYR A 215 -12.29 4.76 10.14
C TYR A 215 -13.64 4.06 10.28
N ASP A 216 -14.20 3.63 9.15
CA ASP A 216 -15.41 2.80 9.11
C ASP A 216 -15.00 1.38 8.69
N MET A 217 -15.53 0.36 9.37
CA MET A 217 -15.36 -1.04 8.98
C MET A 217 -16.55 -1.52 8.16
N ILE A 218 -16.26 -2.19 7.04
CA ILE A 218 -17.27 -2.85 6.21
C ILE A 218 -16.82 -4.27 5.87
N GLU A 219 -17.78 -5.15 5.62
CA GLU A 219 -17.54 -6.51 5.14
C GLU A 219 -18.36 -6.73 3.86
N THR A 220 -17.70 -7.23 2.81
CA THR A 220 -18.28 -7.34 1.45
C THR A 220 -18.01 -8.73 0.88
N GLY A 221 -19.04 -9.36 0.31
CA GLY A 221 -18.94 -10.71 -0.28
C GLY A 221 -17.96 -10.81 -1.45
N SER A 222 -17.82 -9.72 -2.21
CA SER A 222 -16.82 -9.53 -3.25
C SER A 222 -16.13 -8.16 -3.07
N PRO A 223 -14.93 -7.94 -3.62
CA PRO A 223 -14.25 -6.65 -3.50
C PRO A 223 -15.12 -5.53 -4.06
N SER A 224 -15.24 -4.43 -3.31
CA SER A 224 -16.00 -3.26 -3.75
C SER A 224 -15.41 -2.62 -5.02
N PRO A 225 -16.20 -1.83 -5.78
CA PRO A 225 -15.71 -1.14 -6.97
C PRO A 225 -14.39 -0.39 -6.77
N PHE A 226 -14.19 0.23 -5.61
CA PHE A 226 -12.97 0.97 -5.27
C PHE A 226 -11.80 0.04 -4.92
N ALA A 227 -12.07 -1.19 -4.48
CA ALA A 227 -11.05 -2.18 -4.13
C ALA A 227 -10.45 -2.88 -5.36
N HIS A 228 -11.18 -2.92 -6.49
CA HIS A 228 -10.76 -3.64 -7.71
C HIS A 228 -9.31 -3.37 -8.13
N GLY A 229 -8.91 -2.09 -8.13
CA GLY A 229 -7.56 -1.71 -8.53
C GLY A 229 -6.47 -2.31 -7.63
N LEU A 230 -6.72 -2.38 -6.32
CA LEU A 230 -5.81 -2.98 -5.35
C LEU A 230 -5.79 -4.50 -5.46
N VAL A 231 -6.95 -5.14 -5.61
CA VAL A 231 -7.04 -6.60 -5.78
C VAL A 231 -6.28 -7.06 -7.02
N LEU A 232 -6.52 -6.39 -8.15
CA LEU A 232 -5.84 -6.71 -9.43
C LEU A 232 -4.34 -6.39 -9.41
N LEU A 233 -3.86 -5.54 -8.51
CA LEU A 233 -2.42 -5.32 -8.30
C LEU A 233 -1.81 -6.48 -7.49
N GLY A 234 -2.51 -6.98 -6.48
CA GLY A 234 -2.07 -8.12 -5.65
C GLY A 234 -2.09 -9.47 -6.37
N GLU A 235 -2.69 -9.54 -7.56
CA GLU A 235 -2.68 -10.72 -8.44
C GLU A 235 -1.65 -10.63 -9.57
N ALA A 236 -0.93 -9.52 -9.71
CA ALA A 236 -0.07 -9.24 -10.86
C ALA A 236 1.09 -10.23 -11.07
N ASP A 237 1.55 -10.89 -10.02
CA ASP A 237 2.61 -11.92 -10.11
C ASP A 237 2.11 -13.24 -10.72
N VAL A 238 0.79 -13.43 -10.85
CA VAL A 238 0.18 -14.70 -11.31
C VAL A 238 -0.69 -14.52 -12.55
N VAL A 239 -1.19 -13.30 -12.81
CA VAL A 239 -2.14 -13.02 -13.88
C VAL A 239 -1.45 -12.26 -15.02
N LEU A 240 -1.53 -12.79 -16.24
CA LEU A 240 -1.00 -12.11 -17.42
C LEU A 240 -1.75 -10.79 -17.64
N MET A 241 -1.05 -9.75 -18.11
CA MET A 241 -1.68 -8.43 -18.35
C MET A 241 -2.94 -8.48 -19.23
N ARG A 242 -3.05 -9.46 -20.14
CA ARG A 242 -4.20 -9.65 -21.03
C ARG A 242 -5.46 -10.11 -20.29
N GLU A 243 -5.32 -10.90 -19.24
CA GLU A 243 -6.42 -11.46 -18.44
C GLU A 243 -6.98 -10.46 -17.41
N ARG A 244 -6.27 -9.36 -17.17
CA ARG A 244 -6.64 -8.35 -16.17
C ARG A 244 -7.99 -7.68 -16.46
N ARG A 245 -8.33 -7.51 -17.75
CA ARG A 245 -9.62 -6.95 -18.18
C ARG A 245 -10.76 -7.91 -17.88
N GLU A 246 -10.57 -9.20 -18.12
CA GLU A 246 -11.55 -10.25 -17.86
C GLU A 246 -11.83 -10.35 -16.36
N ARG A 247 -10.78 -10.30 -15.52
CA ARG A 247 -10.93 -10.26 -14.06
C ARG A 247 -11.70 -9.04 -13.56
N LEU A 248 -11.46 -7.87 -14.16
CA LEU A 248 -12.20 -6.66 -13.81
C LEU A 248 -13.68 -6.77 -14.20
N MET A 249 -13.97 -7.37 -15.36
CA MET A 249 -15.34 -7.65 -15.80
C MET A 249 -16.02 -8.65 -14.85
N GLU A 250 -15.34 -9.73 -14.46
CA GLU A 250 -15.84 -10.72 -13.50
C GLU A 250 -16.22 -10.07 -12.16
N LEU A 251 -15.33 -9.23 -11.59
CA LEU A 251 -15.61 -8.50 -10.36
C LEU A 251 -16.80 -7.56 -10.49
N HIS A 252 -16.86 -6.82 -11.61
CA HIS A 252 -17.97 -5.91 -11.89
C HIS A 252 -19.31 -6.66 -12.00
N GLU A 253 -19.35 -7.80 -12.69
CA GLU A 253 -20.55 -8.62 -12.80
C GLU A 253 -21.04 -9.12 -11.43
N ARG A 254 -20.12 -9.54 -10.53
CA ARG A 254 -20.48 -9.97 -9.17
C ARG A 254 -21.16 -8.84 -8.40
N ILE A 255 -20.60 -7.64 -8.42
CA ILE A 255 -21.21 -6.46 -7.79
C ILE A 255 -22.58 -6.16 -8.39
N MET A 256 -22.70 -6.19 -9.72
CA MET A 256 -23.97 -5.89 -10.38
C MET A 256 -25.09 -6.86 -9.99
N ARG A 257 -24.77 -8.14 -9.75
CA ARG A 257 -25.73 -9.13 -9.24
C ARG A 257 -26.18 -8.89 -7.81
N GLU A 258 -25.35 -8.22 -7.00
CA GLU A 258 -25.65 -7.95 -5.59
C GLU A 258 -26.41 -6.62 -5.39
N ILE A 259 -26.31 -5.66 -6.32
CA ILE A 259 -26.95 -4.34 -6.22
C ILE A 259 -28.20 -4.15 -7.09
N THR A 260 -28.53 -5.12 -7.95
CA THR A 260 -29.72 -5.12 -8.82
C THR A 260 -30.82 -5.96 -8.21
#